data_AF-A0A9D4EZE4-F1
#
_entry.id   AF-A0A9D4EZE4-F1
#
_cell.length_a   1.000
_cell.length_b   1.000
_cell.length_c   1.000
_cell.angle_alpha   90.00
_cell.angle_beta   90.00
_cell.angle_gamma   90.00
#
_symmetry.space_group_name_H-M   'P 1'
#
loop_
_entity.id
_entity.type
_entity.pdbx_description
1 polymer ?
#
loop_
_entity_poly.entity_id
_entity_poly.type
_entity_poly.pdbx_seq_one_letter_code
_entity_poly.pdbx_strand_id
1 'polypeptide(L)'
;MAFWRPVAINHLGKVASRWVFVMVGVIYMAIGLLGKLSALFIMIPEPVLGGALLSITGVFIGVILSNLTEISLHSTRNLAILGLSLTVGIMVPHFVETNPDIIKTDNVALSNFLKMFFGNANFAGALCAFILDNTVPGTKKERGILAWSSVKSGASITKKYSEGYELYNPWMPSEMRKSRWLKFIPFLPEPETDLTSLEVNNKIEHEQMEFL
;
A
#
# COMPACT_ATOMS: atom_id res chain seq x y z
N MET A 1 -0.29 3.08 0.23
CA MET A 1 1.02 3.23 0.92
C MET A 1 0.93 4.28 2.02
N ALA A 2 0.17 4.01 3.10
CA ALA A 2 -0.07 4.98 4.18
C ALA A 2 0.44 4.49 5.55
N PHE A 3 1.07 3.31 5.60
CA PHE A 3 1.54 2.67 6.83
C PHE A 3 3.00 3.05 7.21
N TRP A 4 3.70 3.81 6.37
CA TRP A 4 5.10 4.23 6.59
C TRP A 4 5.22 5.57 7.32
N ARG A 5 4.35 5.85 8.31
CA ARG A 5 4.53 7.04 9.16
C ARG A 5 5.90 6.92 9.87
N PRO A 6 6.66 8.02 10.02
CA PRO A 6 8.03 8.04 10.56
C PRO A 6 8.21 7.50 12.00
N VAL A 7 7.15 6.96 12.63
CA VAL A 7 7.21 6.25 13.91
C VAL A 7 7.80 4.84 13.76
N ALA A 8 7.65 4.20 12.58
CA ALA A 8 8.21 2.87 12.29
C ALA A 8 9.75 2.89 12.21
N ILE A 9 10.34 4.03 11.83
CA ILE A 9 11.79 4.21 11.68
C ILE A 9 12.51 4.05 13.03
N ASN A 10 11.81 4.30 14.14
CA ASN A 10 12.41 4.27 15.47
C ASN A 10 12.46 2.88 16.11
N HIS A 11 11.74 1.86 15.59
CA HIS A 11 11.59 0.58 16.29
C HIS A 11 12.09 -0.67 15.55
N LEU A 12 12.19 -0.69 14.22
CA LEU A 12 12.39 -1.95 13.47
C LEU A 12 13.56 -1.95 12.48
N GLY A 13 14.34 -0.88 12.43
CA GLY A 13 15.59 -0.83 11.65
C GLY A 13 15.62 0.39 10.73
N LYS A 14 16.70 1.17 10.85
CA LYS A 14 16.97 2.36 10.01
C LYS A 14 17.45 2.00 8.60
N VAL A 15 16.93 0.92 8.00
CA VAL A 15 17.40 0.43 6.70
C VAL A 15 16.26 0.51 5.69
N ALA A 16 16.13 1.68 5.06
CA ALA A 16 15.23 1.91 3.93
C ALA A 16 15.98 1.79 2.59
N SER A 17 16.86 0.79 2.46
CA SER A 17 17.64 0.59 1.23
C SER A 17 16.90 -0.31 0.24
N ARG A 18 16.75 0.17 -1.00
CA ARG A 18 16.19 -0.61 -2.10
C ARG A 18 16.90 -1.93 -2.34
N TRP A 19 18.23 -1.93 -2.26
CA TRP A 19 19.03 -3.10 -2.58
C TRP A 19 18.67 -4.28 -1.70
N VAL A 20 18.17 -4.05 -0.48
CA VAL A 20 17.62 -5.10 0.38
C VAL A 20 16.42 -5.77 -0.30
N PHE A 21 15.44 -5.01 -0.80
CA PHE A 21 14.26 -5.58 -1.47
C PHE A 21 14.61 -6.28 -2.78
N VAL A 22 15.55 -5.74 -3.56
CA VAL A 22 16.02 -6.38 -4.80
C VAL A 22 16.73 -7.70 -4.48
N MET A 23 17.64 -7.71 -3.51
CA MET A 23 18.34 -8.93 -3.09
C MET A 23 17.38 -9.96 -2.50
N VAL A 24 16.40 -9.54 -1.68
CA VAL A 24 15.34 -10.43 -1.18
C VAL A 24 14.56 -11.05 -2.35
N GLY A 25 14.20 -10.25 -3.36
CA GLY A 25 13.52 -10.75 -4.56
C GLY A 25 14.37 -11.75 -5.35
N VAL A 26 15.65 -11.47 -5.56
CA VAL A 26 16.59 -12.38 -6.24
C VAL A 26 16.76 -13.69 -5.45
N ILE A 27 16.90 -13.60 -4.13
CA ILE A 27 16.99 -14.78 -3.25
C ILE A 27 15.70 -15.60 -3.33
N TYR A 28 14.52 -14.97 -3.30
CA TYR A 28 13.24 -15.66 -3.44
C TYR A 28 13.07 -16.31 -4.81
N MET A 29 13.55 -15.66 -5.88
CA MET A 29 13.56 -16.24 -7.22
C MET A 29 14.47 -17.47 -7.28
N ALA A 30 15.67 -17.39 -6.71
CA ALA A 30 16.60 -18.52 -6.64
C ALA A 30 16.02 -19.70 -5.83
N ILE A 31 15.41 -19.43 -4.68
CA ILE A 31 14.74 -20.45 -3.85
C ILE A 31 13.55 -21.08 -4.61
N GLY A 32 12.77 -20.28 -5.33
CA GLY A 32 11.63 -20.75 -6.12
C GLY A 32 12.02 -21.66 -7.30
N LEU A 33 13.22 -21.49 -7.87
CA LEU A 33 13.76 -22.36 -8.91
C LEU A 33 14.29 -23.70 -8.36
N LEU A 34 14.61 -23.77 -7.07
CA LEU A 34 15.11 -24.98 -6.42
C LEU A 34 13.94 -25.87 -5.97
N GLY A 35 13.41 -26.70 -6.86
CA GLY A 35 12.29 -27.62 -6.57
C GLY A 35 12.55 -28.62 -5.41
N LYS A 36 13.81 -28.87 -5.04
CA LYS A 36 14.16 -29.67 -3.85
C LYS A 36 13.73 -29.01 -2.54
N LEU A 37 13.73 -27.67 -2.48
CA LEU A 37 13.25 -26.92 -1.32
C LEU A 37 11.71 -26.93 -1.27
N SER A 38 11.03 -26.93 -2.42
CA SER A 38 9.56 -27.07 -2.49
C SER A 38 9.07 -28.39 -1.87
N ALA A 39 9.81 -29.49 -2.07
CA ALA A 39 9.50 -30.78 -1.44
C ALA A 39 9.60 -30.71 0.10
N LEU A 40 10.55 -29.94 0.63
CA LEU A 40 10.69 -29.71 2.08
C LEU A 40 9.49 -28.91 2.64
N PHE A 41 8.97 -27.94 1.90
CA PHE A 41 7.78 -27.18 2.31
C PHE A 41 6.50 -28.03 2.35
N ILE A 42 6.36 -29.02 1.46
CA ILE A 42 5.22 -29.96 1.46
C ILE A 42 5.25 -30.90 2.67
N MET A 43 6.43 -31.18 3.23
CA MET A 43 6.56 -31.97 4.45
C MET A 43 6.07 -31.24 5.71
N ILE A 44 5.85 -29.92 5.65
CA ILE A 44 5.40 -29.16 6.82
C ILE A 44 3.93 -29.49 7.10
N PRO A 45 3.57 -29.93 8.32
CA PRO A 45 2.19 -30.26 8.65
C PRO A 45 1.26 -29.04 8.53
N GLU A 46 0.03 -29.28 8.02
CA GLU A 46 -1.04 -28.28 7.91
C GLU A 46 -1.27 -27.47 9.20
N PRO A 47 -1.23 -28.05 10.43
CA PRO A 47 -1.38 -27.27 11.65
C PRO A 47 -0.32 -26.18 11.86
N VAL A 48 0.92 -26.41 11.39
CA VAL A 48 2.02 -25.44 11.51
C VAL A 48 1.84 -24.31 10.51
N LEU A 49 1.43 -24.63 9.27
CA LEU A 49 1.06 -23.61 8.28
C LEU A 49 -0.09 -22.75 8.78
N GLY A 50 -1.11 -23.37 9.36
CA GLY A 50 -2.23 -22.66 9.99
C GLY A 50 -1.77 -21.68 11.07
N GLY A 51 -0.86 -22.09 11.95
CA GLY A 51 -0.29 -21.23 12.99
C GLY A 51 0.52 -20.05 12.43
N ALA A 52 1.33 -20.30 11.40
CA ALA A 52 2.09 -19.24 10.71
C ALA A 52 1.16 -18.22 10.03
N LEU A 53 0.13 -18.69 9.31
CA LEU A 53 -0.88 -17.84 8.67
C LEU A 53 -1.70 -17.05 9.69
N LEU A 54 -2.06 -17.67 10.82
CA LEU A 54 -2.77 -16.99 11.91
C LEU A 54 -1.93 -15.88 12.53
N SER A 55 -0.63 -16.10 12.71
CA SER A 55 0.29 -15.09 13.25
C SER A 55 0.38 -13.87 12.33
N ILE A 56 0.62 -14.08 11.03
CA ILE A 56 0.74 -12.99 10.04
C ILE A 56 -0.59 -12.25 9.89
N THR A 57 -1.70 -12.99 9.82
CA THR A 57 -3.05 -12.41 9.73
C THR A 57 -3.40 -11.64 11.00
N GLY A 58 -2.97 -12.11 12.18
CA GLY A 58 -3.16 -11.41 13.45
C GLY A 58 -2.44 -10.06 13.50
N VAL A 59 -1.18 -10.02 13.07
CA VAL A 59 -0.43 -8.74 12.94
C VAL A 59 -1.12 -7.82 11.94
N PHE A 60 -1.57 -8.36 10.80
CA PHE A 60 -2.29 -7.60 9.77
C PHE A 60 -3.60 -7.01 10.30
N ILE A 61 -4.41 -7.78 11.03
CA ILE A 61 -5.64 -7.30 11.69
C ILE A 61 -5.31 -6.21 12.72
N GLY A 62 -4.24 -6.38 13.49
CA GLY A 62 -3.76 -5.35 14.43
C GLY A 62 -3.43 -4.02 13.73
N VAL A 63 -2.77 -4.09 12.57
CA VAL A 63 -2.50 -2.92 11.72
C VAL A 63 -3.80 -2.29 11.19
N ILE A 64 -4.79 -3.10 10.79
CA ILE A 64 -6.10 -2.59 10.36
C ILE A 64 -6.79 -1.85 11.52
N LEU A 65 -6.87 -2.46 12.70
CA LEU A 65 -7.46 -1.86 13.89
C LEU A 65 -6.76 -0.56 14.29
N SER A 66 -5.43 -0.51 14.19
CA SER A 66 -4.66 0.72 14.44
C SER A 66 -5.00 1.84 13.45
N ASN A 67 -5.45 1.55 12.24
CA ASN A 67 -5.91 2.58 11.32
C ASN A 67 -7.36 3.02 11.63
N LEU A 68 -8.17 2.13 12.21
CA LEU A 68 -9.54 2.45 12.65
C LEU A 68 -9.58 3.35 13.89
N THR A 69 -8.49 3.47 14.66
CA THR A 69 -8.44 4.42 15.78
C THR A 69 -8.32 5.89 15.32
N GLU A 70 -7.95 6.14 14.06
CA GLU A 70 -7.85 7.49 13.49
C GLU A 70 -9.23 8.09 13.16
N ILE A 71 -10.29 7.27 13.11
CA ILE A 71 -11.68 7.74 12.95
C ILE A 71 -12.36 7.89 14.31
N SER A 72 -13.40 8.74 14.38
CA SER A 72 -14.16 8.92 15.62
C SER A 72 -15.02 7.70 15.92
N LEU A 73 -14.64 6.88 16.90
CA LEU A 73 -15.41 5.73 17.41
C LEU A 73 -16.48 6.12 18.43
N HIS A 74 -16.57 7.39 18.81
CA HIS A 74 -17.64 7.91 19.67
C HIS A 74 -18.94 8.18 18.89
N SER A 75 -18.87 8.28 17.56
CA SER A 75 -20.03 8.53 16.73
C SER A 75 -20.75 7.22 16.40
N THR A 76 -22.03 7.12 16.80
CA THR A 76 -22.89 5.96 16.51
C THR A 76 -22.96 5.65 15.01
N ARG A 77 -22.88 6.69 14.15
CA ARG A 77 -22.78 6.55 12.68
C ARG A 77 -21.62 5.65 12.28
N ASN A 78 -20.42 5.99 12.72
CA ASN A 78 -19.20 5.30 12.31
C ASN A 78 -19.18 3.88 12.86
N LEU A 79 -19.61 3.70 14.11
CA LEU A 79 -19.69 2.38 14.72
C LEU A 79 -20.71 1.47 14.01
N ALA A 80 -21.84 2.03 13.57
CA ALA A 80 -22.83 1.32 12.77
C ALA A 80 -22.27 0.91 11.39
N ILE A 81 -21.58 1.82 10.69
CA ILE A 81 -20.95 1.51 9.39
C ILE A 81 -19.93 0.38 9.53
N LEU A 82 -19.06 0.45 10.56
CA LEU A 82 -18.07 -0.59 10.83
C LEU A 82 -18.72 -1.94 11.16
N GLY A 83 -19.70 -1.96 12.08
CA GLY A 83 -20.36 -3.19 12.50
C GLY A 83 -21.19 -3.85 11.39
N LEU A 84 -21.93 -3.06 10.62
CA LEU A 84 -22.73 -3.56 9.49
C LEU A 84 -21.84 -4.08 8.37
N SER A 85 -20.78 -3.35 8.00
CA SER A 85 -19.87 -3.81 6.95
C SER A 85 -19.13 -5.09 7.30
N LEU A 86 -18.72 -5.25 8.57
CA LEU A 86 -18.08 -6.49 9.04
C LEU A 86 -19.05 -7.67 9.00
N THR A 87 -20.28 -7.46 9.49
CA THR A 87 -21.35 -8.49 9.45
C THR A 87 -21.66 -8.91 8.02
N VAL A 88 -21.81 -7.93 7.10
CA VAL A 88 -22.07 -8.20 5.67
C VAL A 88 -20.89 -8.92 5.01
N GLY A 89 -19.65 -8.54 5.34
CA GLY A 89 -18.45 -9.20 4.83
C GLY A 89 -18.37 -10.68 5.19
N ILE A 90 -18.88 -11.09 6.35
CA ILE A 90 -18.94 -12.51 6.75
C ILE A 90 -20.19 -13.19 6.16
N MET A 91 -21.33 -12.51 6.18
CA MET A 91 -22.62 -13.11 5.84
C MET A 91 -22.83 -13.33 4.34
N VAL A 92 -22.36 -12.41 3.48
CA VAL A 92 -22.58 -12.50 2.03
C VAL A 92 -21.86 -13.70 1.39
N PRO A 93 -20.56 -13.94 1.65
CA PRO A 93 -19.88 -15.13 1.11
C PRO A 93 -20.55 -16.43 1.56
N HIS A 94 -20.88 -16.55 2.85
CA HIS A 94 -21.59 -17.71 3.39
C HIS A 94 -22.95 -17.92 2.71
N PHE A 95 -23.70 -16.84 2.49
CA PHE A 95 -24.97 -16.90 1.77
C PHE A 95 -24.81 -17.35 0.31
N VAL A 96 -23.78 -16.88 -0.39
CA VAL A 96 -23.48 -17.26 -1.78
C VAL A 96 -23.05 -18.72 -1.89
N GLU A 97 -22.26 -19.21 -0.94
CA GLU A 97 -21.85 -20.63 -0.88
C GLU A 97 -23.03 -21.55 -0.59
N THR A 98 -23.92 -21.15 0.32
CA THR A 98 -25.09 -21.95 0.71
C THR A 98 -26.15 -21.97 -0.40
N ASN A 99 -26.22 -20.93 -1.23
CA ASN A 99 -27.24 -20.78 -2.27
C ASN A 99 -26.61 -20.54 -3.65
N PRO A 100 -25.94 -21.54 -4.24
CA PRO A 100 -25.22 -21.40 -5.51
C PRO A 100 -26.14 -21.13 -6.71
N ASP A 101 -27.44 -21.35 -6.55
CA ASP A 101 -28.46 -21.23 -7.60
C ASP A 101 -29.11 -19.85 -7.71
N ILE A 102 -28.89 -18.94 -6.74
CA ILE A 102 -29.53 -17.61 -6.72
C ILE A 102 -28.94 -16.68 -7.78
N ILE A 103 -27.65 -16.85 -8.11
CA ILE A 103 -26.94 -16.05 -9.12
C ILE A 103 -26.89 -16.84 -10.44
N LYS A 104 -28.02 -17.36 -10.90
CA LYS A 104 -28.16 -17.91 -12.25
C LYS A 104 -28.72 -16.81 -13.16
N THR A 105 -27.82 -16.07 -13.80
CA THR A 105 -28.17 -15.19 -14.91
C THR A 105 -28.09 -15.98 -16.22
N ASP A 106 -28.85 -15.59 -17.25
CA ASP A 106 -28.81 -16.21 -18.60
C ASP A 106 -27.40 -16.27 -19.21
N ASN A 107 -26.48 -15.42 -18.74
CA ASN A 107 -25.07 -15.48 -19.08
C ASN A 107 -24.25 -16.17 -17.98
N VAL A 108 -23.67 -17.32 -18.32
CA VAL A 108 -22.81 -18.13 -17.44
C VAL A 108 -21.55 -17.38 -16.99
N ALA A 109 -20.97 -16.56 -17.87
CA ALA A 109 -19.76 -15.78 -17.54
C ALA A 109 -20.04 -14.71 -16.47
N LEU A 110 -21.17 -14.02 -16.60
CA LEU A 110 -21.61 -13.00 -15.65
C LEU A 110 -21.90 -13.63 -14.28
N SER A 111 -22.59 -14.77 -14.29
CA SER A 111 -22.90 -15.54 -13.07
C SER A 111 -21.62 -15.92 -12.30
N ASN A 112 -20.59 -16.41 -13.00
CA ASN A 112 -19.32 -16.78 -12.37
C ASN A 112 -18.54 -15.57 -11.87
N PHE A 113 -18.53 -14.47 -12.63
CA PHE A 113 -17.93 -13.22 -12.20
C PHE A 113 -18.54 -12.71 -10.89
N LEU A 114 -19.87 -12.67 -10.80
CA LEU A 114 -20.56 -12.24 -9.58
C LEU A 114 -20.27 -13.18 -8.40
N LYS A 115 -20.23 -14.48 -8.63
CA LYS A 115 -19.86 -15.46 -7.59
C LYS A 115 -18.44 -15.21 -7.06
N MET A 116 -17.48 -14.89 -7.92
CA MET A 116 -16.10 -14.59 -7.50
C MET A 116 -16.02 -13.29 -6.68
N PHE A 117 -16.80 -12.27 -7.03
CA PHE A 117 -16.80 -10.99 -6.31
C PHE A 117 -17.53 -11.07 -4.97
N PHE A 118 -18.76 -11.62 -4.95
CA PHE A 118 -19.55 -11.72 -3.73
C PHE A 118 -19.15 -12.90 -2.84
N GLY A 119 -18.44 -13.90 -3.38
CA GLY A 119 -17.76 -14.92 -2.58
C GLY A 119 -16.52 -14.40 -1.85
N ASN A 120 -16.03 -13.19 -2.17
CA ASN A 120 -14.92 -12.59 -1.45
C ASN A 120 -15.43 -11.69 -0.31
N ALA A 121 -15.24 -12.15 0.93
CA ALA A 121 -15.61 -11.45 2.16
C ALA A 121 -15.12 -10.00 2.22
N ASN A 122 -13.89 -9.77 1.79
CA ASN A 122 -13.27 -8.44 1.81
C ASN A 122 -13.98 -7.48 0.87
N PHE A 123 -14.38 -7.96 -0.32
CA PHE A 123 -15.08 -7.13 -1.30
C PHE A 123 -16.50 -6.79 -0.82
N ALA A 124 -17.27 -7.78 -0.38
CA ALA A 124 -18.63 -7.56 0.10
C ALA A 124 -18.67 -6.58 1.28
N GLY A 125 -17.78 -6.75 2.26
CA GLY A 125 -17.68 -5.84 3.41
C GLY A 125 -17.23 -4.44 3.01
N ALA A 126 -16.20 -4.32 2.16
CA ALA A 126 -15.70 -3.02 1.70
C ALA A 126 -16.73 -2.26 0.86
N LEU A 127 -17.45 -2.94 -0.03
CA LEU A 127 -18.51 -2.35 -0.83
C LEU A 127 -19.64 -1.84 0.06
N CYS A 128 -20.05 -2.61 1.07
CA CYS A 128 -21.04 -2.19 2.05
C CYS A 128 -20.57 -0.97 2.85
N ALA A 129 -19.34 -0.99 3.37
CA ALA A 129 -18.75 0.16 4.07
C ALA A 129 -18.72 1.42 3.19
N PHE A 130 -18.33 1.26 1.93
CA PHE A 130 -18.27 2.36 0.96
C PHE A 130 -19.66 2.95 0.69
N ILE A 131 -20.67 2.11 0.44
CA ILE A 131 -22.04 2.57 0.19
C ILE A 131 -22.58 3.29 1.42
N LEU A 132 -22.42 2.71 2.62
CA LEU A 132 -22.92 3.29 3.86
C LEU A 132 -22.20 4.60 4.21
N ASP A 133 -20.88 4.69 4.01
CA ASP A 133 -20.14 5.92 4.31
C ASP A 133 -20.50 7.07 3.36
N ASN A 134 -20.83 6.78 2.10
CA ASN A 134 -21.31 7.80 1.15
C ASN A 134 -22.78 8.19 1.39
N THR A 135 -23.62 7.24 1.79
CA THR A 135 -25.07 7.46 1.96
C THR A 135 -25.38 8.23 3.24
N VAL A 136 -24.68 7.94 4.34
CA VAL A 136 -24.95 8.58 5.63
C VAL A 136 -24.16 9.89 5.74
N PRO A 137 -24.80 11.05 5.95
CA PRO A 137 -24.09 12.31 6.11
C PRO A 137 -23.18 12.27 7.35
N GLY A 138 -22.00 12.85 7.27
CA GLY A 138 -21.02 12.88 8.37
C GLY A 138 -19.98 13.98 8.20
N THR A 139 -19.37 14.41 9.30
CA THR A 139 -18.38 15.49 9.28
C THR A 139 -16.98 14.99 8.92
N LYS A 140 -16.14 15.84 8.31
CA LYS A 140 -14.75 15.50 7.95
C LYS A 140 -13.90 15.12 9.17
N LYS A 141 -14.23 15.65 10.35
CA LYS A 141 -13.59 15.32 11.63
C LYS A 141 -13.92 13.89 12.06
N GLU A 142 -15.17 13.47 11.94
CA GLU A 142 -15.59 12.12 12.30
C GLU A 142 -15.00 11.04 11.38
N ARG A 143 -14.79 11.38 10.11
CA ARG A 143 -14.14 10.49 9.12
C ARG A 143 -12.61 10.37 9.28
N GLY A 144 -12.00 11.04 10.26
CA GLY A 144 -10.55 11.00 10.50
C GLY A 144 -9.70 11.80 9.50
N ILE A 145 -10.31 12.48 8.52
CA ILE A 145 -9.60 13.19 7.44
C ILE A 145 -8.67 14.29 7.99
N LEU A 146 -9.06 14.94 9.09
CA LEU A 146 -8.25 15.98 9.75
C LEU A 146 -6.99 15.43 10.44
N ALA A 147 -7.06 14.20 10.98
CA ALA A 147 -5.90 13.53 11.56
C ALA A 147 -4.90 13.14 10.46
N TRP A 148 -5.39 12.73 9.29
CA TRP A 148 -4.56 12.44 8.13
C TRP A 148 -3.96 13.68 7.45
N SER A 149 -4.68 14.81 7.44
CA SER A 149 -4.18 16.05 6.82
C SER A 149 -3.07 16.72 7.63
N SER A 150 -3.13 16.70 8.96
CA SER A 150 -2.08 17.26 9.83
C SER A 150 -0.73 16.54 9.69
N VAL A 151 -0.77 15.22 9.47
CA VAL A 151 0.41 14.40 9.20
C VAL A 151 1.07 14.77 7.89
N LYS A 152 0.28 15.01 6.85
CA LYS A 152 0.78 15.40 5.53
C LYS A 152 1.43 16.79 5.58
N SER A 153 0.87 17.72 6.35
CA SER A 153 1.45 19.05 6.58
C SER A 153 2.72 18.99 7.43
N GLY A 154 2.80 18.14 8.44
CA GLY A 154 4.04 17.90 9.21
C GLY A 154 5.16 17.29 8.35
N ALA A 155 4.83 16.38 7.44
CA ALA A 155 5.79 15.86 6.45
C ALA A 155 6.18 16.90 5.38
N SER A 156 5.36 17.94 5.18
CA SER A 156 5.67 19.06 4.28
C SER A 156 6.65 20.05 4.93
N ILE A 157 6.60 20.21 6.25
CA ILE A 157 7.56 21.02 7.03
C ILE A 157 8.92 20.30 7.16
N THR A 158 8.94 18.96 7.08
CA THR A 158 10.17 18.15 6.94
C THR A 158 10.62 17.97 5.48
N LYS A 159 10.39 18.94 4.59
CA LYS A 159 11.11 19.05 3.30
C LYS A 159 12.44 19.80 3.44
N LYS A 160 13.16 19.61 4.55
CA LYS A 160 14.60 19.88 4.59
C LYS A 160 15.26 18.61 4.08
N TYR A 161 15.41 18.49 2.76
CA TYR A 161 16.15 17.39 2.14
C TYR A 161 17.53 17.36 2.79
N SER A 162 17.80 16.32 3.57
CA SER A 162 19.15 16.00 3.98
C SER A 162 19.86 15.56 2.71
N GLU A 163 20.66 16.46 2.16
CA GLU A 163 21.84 16.17 1.35
C GLU A 163 22.46 14.86 1.88
N GLY A 164 22.40 13.77 1.10
CA GLY A 164 22.94 12.47 1.51
C GLY A 164 22.08 11.23 1.23
N TYR A 165 20.82 11.38 0.80
CA TYR A 165 20.11 10.24 0.22
C TYR A 165 20.37 10.22 -1.29
N GLU A 166 21.33 9.39 -1.73
CA GLU A 166 21.51 9.12 -3.15
C GLU A 166 20.16 8.72 -3.75
N LEU A 167 19.74 9.49 -4.75
CA LEU A 167 18.56 9.20 -5.54
C LEU A 167 18.73 7.78 -6.11
N TYR A 168 17.71 6.93 -5.96
CA TYR A 168 17.61 5.61 -6.59
C TYR A 168 18.12 5.71 -8.03
N ASN A 169 19.33 5.21 -8.35
CA ASN A 169 19.73 5.09 -9.74
C ASN A 169 19.43 3.64 -10.16
N PRO A 170 18.39 3.37 -10.96
CA PRO A 170 18.16 2.00 -11.44
C PRO A 170 19.42 1.48 -12.12
N TRP A 171 19.63 0.15 -12.10
CA TRP A 171 20.64 -0.50 -12.94
C TRP A 171 20.21 -0.50 -14.42
N MET A 172 19.87 0.68 -14.92
CA MET A 172 19.49 0.92 -16.30
C MET A 172 20.54 1.86 -16.89
N PRO A 173 21.09 1.56 -18.08
CA PRO A 173 22.07 2.44 -18.71
C PRO A 173 21.51 3.85 -18.87
N SER A 174 22.38 4.84 -18.73
CA SER A 174 22.03 6.27 -18.61
C SER A 174 21.22 6.79 -19.80
N GLU A 175 21.35 6.11 -20.94
CA GLU A 175 20.75 6.37 -22.23
C GLU A 175 19.28 5.94 -22.26
N MET A 176 18.93 4.82 -21.61
CA MET A 176 17.55 4.35 -21.53
C MET A 176 16.70 5.21 -20.58
N ARG A 177 17.33 5.83 -19.56
CA ARG A 177 16.68 6.74 -18.60
C ARG A 177 16.10 8.00 -19.26
N LYS A 178 16.62 8.42 -20.43
CA LYS A 178 16.20 9.64 -21.14
C LYS A 178 14.92 9.47 -21.98
N SER A 179 14.41 8.24 -22.13
CA SER A 179 13.22 7.99 -22.95
C SER A 179 11.94 8.51 -22.29
N ARG A 180 11.05 9.12 -23.08
CA ARG A 180 9.78 9.72 -22.62
C ARG A 180 8.83 8.70 -21.96
N TRP A 181 8.98 7.42 -22.29
CA TRP A 181 8.11 6.35 -21.80
C TRP A 181 8.34 6.02 -20.32
N LEU A 182 9.53 6.28 -19.77
CA LEU A 182 9.82 6.00 -18.36
C LEU A 182 9.14 6.98 -17.40
N LYS A 183 8.64 8.12 -17.90
CA LYS A 183 7.80 9.05 -17.14
C LYS A 183 6.43 8.47 -16.79
N PHE A 184 5.99 7.43 -17.50
CA PHE A 184 4.72 6.75 -17.22
C PHE A 184 4.83 5.78 -16.04
N ILE A 185 6.05 5.44 -15.64
CA ILE A 185 6.32 4.46 -14.61
C ILE A 185 6.38 5.19 -13.25
N PRO A 186 5.40 4.97 -12.34
CA PRO A 186 5.29 5.73 -11.10
C PRO A 186 6.43 5.45 -10.09
N PHE A 187 7.28 4.45 -10.34
CA PHE A 187 8.39 4.05 -9.46
C PHE A 187 9.77 4.51 -9.93
N LEU A 188 9.90 5.08 -11.14
CA LEU A 188 11.20 5.53 -11.64
C LEU A 188 11.48 6.99 -11.26
N PRO A 189 12.73 7.33 -10.89
CA PRO A 189 13.11 8.72 -10.72
C PRO A 189 13.07 9.44 -12.05
N GLU A 190 12.64 10.70 -12.02
CA GLU A 190 12.75 11.57 -13.18
C GLU A 190 14.23 11.64 -13.60
N PRO A 191 14.54 11.63 -14.91
CA PRO A 191 15.90 11.87 -15.37
C PRO A 191 16.37 13.21 -14.77
N GLU A 192 17.60 13.24 -14.26
CA GLU A 192 18.24 14.49 -13.82
C GLU A 192 18.11 15.49 -14.96
N THR A 193 17.23 16.46 -14.74
CA THR A 193 17.23 17.66 -15.56
C THR A 193 18.47 18.40 -15.11
N ASP A 194 19.31 18.80 -16.06
CA ASP A 194 20.62 19.46 -15.93
C ASP A 194 20.53 20.83 -15.21
N LEU A 195 19.85 20.90 -14.07
CA LEU A 195 19.63 22.10 -13.27
C LEU A 195 20.87 22.41 -12.43
N THR A 196 21.67 21.39 -12.11
CA THR A 196 22.95 21.51 -11.41
C THR A 196 23.99 22.26 -12.24
N SER A 197 24.00 22.13 -13.57
CA SER A 197 24.92 22.88 -14.44
C SER A 197 24.46 24.32 -14.67
N LEU A 198 23.15 24.59 -14.64
CA LEU A 198 22.58 25.94 -14.77
C LEU A 198 22.71 26.77 -13.48
N GLU A 199 22.56 26.17 -12.30
CA GLU A 199 22.79 26.86 -11.02
C GLU A 199 24.27 27.15 -10.76
N VAL A 200 25.17 26.24 -11.16
CA VAL A 200 26.63 26.48 -11.05
C VAL A 200 27.07 27.61 -12.00
N ASN A 201 26.56 27.66 -13.23
CA ASN A 201 26.89 28.77 -14.15
C ASN A 201 26.32 30.12 -13.68
N ASN A 202 25.07 30.16 -13.19
CA ASN A 202 24.49 31.40 -12.65
C ASN A 202 25.25 31.89 -11.40
N LYS A 203 25.77 30.99 -10.57
CA LYS A 203 26.55 31.36 -9.39
C LYS A 203 27.93 31.93 -9.75
N ILE A 204 28.56 31.41 -10.81
CA ILE A 204 29.83 31.92 -11.33
C ILE A 204 29.66 33.29 -12.00
N GLU A 205 28.57 33.51 -12.75
CA GLU A 205 28.26 34.83 -13.32
C GLU A 205 27.97 35.89 -12.25
N HIS A 206 27.29 35.51 -11.16
CA HIS A 206 27.04 36.40 -10.03
C HIS A 206 28.32 36.73 -9.23
N GLU A 207 29.24 35.77 -9.04
CA GLU A 207 30.53 36.07 -8.40
C GLU A 207 31.41 36.97 -9.27
N GLN A 208 31.38 36.84 -10.61
CA GLN A 208 32.19 37.70 -11.49
C GLN A 208 31.68 39.15 -11.59
N MET A 209 30.40 39.39 -11.32
CA MET A 209 29.80 40.74 -11.30
C MET A 209 30.08 41.53 -10.01
N GLU A 210 30.52 40.89 -8.92
CA GLU A 210 30.91 41.59 -7.67
C GLU A 210 32.38 42.05 -7.66
N PHE A 211 33.20 41.65 -8.66
CA PHE A 211 34.61 42.01 -8.76
C PHE A 211 34.95 43.04 -9.87
N LEU A 212 33.93 43.69 -10.44
CA LEU A 212 34.06 44.85 -11.37
C LEU A 212 33.43 46.10 -10.76
#